data_AF-A0A928ZN58-F1
#
_entry.id   AF-A0A928ZN58-F1
#
_cell.length_a   1.000
_cell.length_b   1.000
_cell.length_c   1.000
_cell.angle_alpha   90.00
_cell.angle_beta   90.00
_cell.angle_gamma   90.00
#
_symmetry.space_group_name_H-M   'P 1'
#
loop_
_entity.id
_entity.type
_entity.pdbx_description
1 polymer ?
#
loop_
_entity_poly.entity_id
_entity_poly.type
_entity_poly.pdbx_seq_one_letter_code
_entity_poly.pdbx_strand_id
1 'polypeptide(L)'
;MEKSVDPLIGRAAELNEYATSDRSVEEQLSGGASVDDLVAAGVLYDDYDPDNNPAYSFTPERSLEEIAAEAKEAPKMPPMSDAEFKALLESSSRYSRLAAEHRKEANRRATWT
;
A
#
# COMPACT_ATOMS: atom_id res chain seq x y z
N MET A 1 16.08 26.39 -20.99
CA MET A 1 14.97 27.14 -20.38
C MET A 1 13.87 26.12 -20.10
N GLU A 2 13.84 25.58 -18.89
CA GLU A 2 12.69 24.82 -18.39
C GLU A 2 11.52 25.80 -18.27
N LYS A 3 10.45 25.56 -19.03
CA LYS A 3 9.20 26.30 -18.81
C LYS A 3 8.66 25.85 -17.47
N SER A 4 8.56 26.76 -16.51
CA SER A 4 7.82 26.53 -15.27
C SER A 4 6.35 26.28 -15.63
N VAL A 5 5.96 25.02 -15.70
CA VAL A 5 4.55 24.63 -15.80
C VAL A 5 3.97 24.84 -14.41
N ASP A 6 2.86 25.57 -14.33
CA ASP A 6 2.16 25.78 -13.07
C ASP A 6 1.75 24.41 -12.50
N PRO A 7 2.23 24.02 -11.30
CA PRO A 7 1.98 22.70 -10.72
C PRO A 7 0.49 22.37 -10.61
N LEU A 8 -0.36 23.39 -10.47
CA LEU A 8 -1.81 23.25 -10.40
C LEU A 8 -2.42 22.81 -11.73
N ILE A 9 -1.84 23.24 -12.86
CA ILE A 9 -2.28 22.83 -14.20
C ILE A 9 -1.87 21.37 -14.47
N GLY A 10 -0.69 20.96 -13.99
CA GLY A 10 -0.23 19.57 -14.07
C GLY A 10 -1.14 18.62 -13.28
N ARG A 11 -1.42 18.96 -12.02
CA ARG A 11 -2.28 18.14 -11.16
C ARG A 11 -3.72 18.03 -11.68
N ALA A 12 -4.27 19.11 -12.22
CA ALA A 12 -5.61 19.07 -12.81
C ALA A 12 -5.68 18.16 -14.06
N ALA A 13 -4.61 18.12 -14.86
CA ALA A 13 -4.53 17.23 -16.01
C ALA A 13 -4.43 15.76 -15.60
N GLU A 14 -3.65 15.43 -14.57
CA GLU A 14 -3.55 14.07 -14.01
C GLU A 14 -4.89 13.61 -13.40
N LEU A 15 -5.55 14.46 -12.61
CA LEU A 15 -6.87 14.13 -12.05
C LEU A 15 -7.92 13.91 -13.13
N ASN A 16 -7.86 14.68 -14.22
CA ASN A 16 -8.75 14.48 -15.37
C ASN A 16 -8.46 13.14 -16.10
N GLU A 17 -7.22 12.66 -16.11
CA GLU A 17 -6.89 11.34 -16.66
C GLU A 17 -7.56 10.22 -15.84
N TYR A 18 -7.54 10.31 -14.51
CA TYR A 18 -8.26 9.36 -13.65
C TYR A 18 -9.78 9.43 -13.84
N ALA A 19 -10.34 10.64 -13.89
CA ALA A 19 -11.79 10.86 -14.05
C ALA A 19 -12.34 10.38 -15.41
N THR A 20 -11.50 10.38 -16.45
CA THR A 20 -11.90 9.98 -17.81
C THR A 20 -11.35 8.61 -18.22
N SER A 21 -10.68 7.91 -17.30
CA SER A 21 -10.16 6.57 -17.54
C SER A 21 -11.30 5.57 -17.71
N ASP A 22 -11.23 4.73 -18.74
CA ASP A 22 -12.12 3.57 -18.90
C ASP A 22 -11.78 2.41 -17.93
N ARG A 23 -10.75 2.58 -17.09
CA ARG A 23 -10.29 1.56 -16.13
C ARG A 23 -11.17 1.55 -14.89
N SER A 24 -11.45 0.35 -14.38
CA SER A 24 -12.09 0.19 -13.07
C SER A 24 -11.22 0.78 -11.94
N VAL A 25 -11.84 1.10 -10.80
CA VAL A 25 -11.15 1.64 -9.62
C VAL A 25 -10.05 0.68 -9.16
N GLU A 26 -10.32 -0.62 -9.15
CA GLU A 26 -9.39 -1.66 -8.76
C GLU A 26 -8.17 -1.73 -9.68
N GLU A 27 -8.36 -1.52 -10.99
CA GLU A 27 -7.27 -1.45 -11.96
C GLU A 27 -6.43 -0.19 -11.79
N GLN A 28 -7.05 0.94 -11.47
CA GLN A 28 -6.33 2.18 -11.19
C GLN A 28 -5.47 2.05 -9.92
N LEU A 29 -6.03 1.49 -8.84
CA LEU A 29 -5.29 1.20 -7.60
C LEU A 29 -4.17 0.19 -7.82
N SER A 30 -4.43 -0.89 -8.57
CA SER A 30 -3.40 -1.89 -8.91
C SER A 30 -2.29 -1.32 -9.80
N GLY A 31 -2.61 -0.28 -10.58
CA GLY A 31 -1.68 0.50 -11.39
C GLY A 31 -0.89 1.54 -10.59
N GLY A 32 -1.14 1.69 -9.29
CA GLY A 32 -0.44 2.62 -8.41
C GLY A 32 -1.11 4.00 -8.27
N ALA A 33 -2.37 4.16 -8.69
CA ALA A 33 -3.12 5.38 -8.38
C ALA A 33 -3.33 5.52 -6.86
N SER A 34 -3.21 6.75 -6.34
CA SER A 34 -3.51 7.04 -4.94
C SER A 34 -5.01 7.06 -4.70
N VAL A 35 -5.46 6.58 -3.54
CA VAL A 35 -6.85 6.72 -3.10
C VAL A 35 -7.26 8.20 -3.05
N ASP A 36 -6.39 9.08 -2.58
CA ASP A 36 -6.65 10.52 -2.47
C ASP A 36 -6.85 11.16 -3.85
N ASP A 37 -6.10 10.74 -4.85
CA ASP A 37 -6.23 11.26 -6.21
C ASP A 37 -7.51 10.76 -6.89
N LEU A 38 -7.92 9.53 -6.60
CA LEU A 38 -9.20 8.99 -7.08
C LEU A 38 -10.40 9.68 -6.41
N VAL A 39 -10.30 10.04 -5.13
CA VAL A 39 -11.31 10.86 -4.42
C VAL A 39 -11.33 12.28 -4.99
N ALA A 40 -10.15 12.89 -5.19
CA ALA A 40 -10.04 14.24 -5.75
C ALA A 40 -10.52 14.31 -7.22
N ALA A 41 -10.36 13.23 -7.98
CA ALA A 41 -10.88 13.08 -9.35
C ALA A 41 -12.39 12.77 -9.39
N GLY A 42 -13.03 12.53 -8.25
CA GLY A 42 -14.45 12.19 -8.16
C GLY A 42 -14.78 10.77 -8.64
N VAL A 43 -13.78 9.91 -8.79
CA VAL A 43 -13.90 8.49 -9.18
C VAL A 43 -14.31 7.64 -7.98
N LEU A 44 -13.76 7.95 -6.80
CA LEU A 44 -14.12 7.33 -5.52
C LEU A 44 -14.87 8.33 -4.65
N TYR A 45 -15.89 7.84 -3.95
CA TYR A 45 -16.58 8.64 -2.93
C TYR A 45 -15.98 8.32 -1.57
N ASP A 46 -15.48 9.35 -0.89
CA ASP A 46 -15.05 9.23 0.49
C ASP A 46 -16.29 9.33 1.39
N ASP A 47 -16.82 8.17 1.81
CA ASP A 47 -17.92 8.07 2.77
C ASP A 47 -17.44 8.08 4.23
N TYR A 48 -16.14 8.30 4.44
CA TYR A 48 -15.54 8.32 5.75
C TYR A 48 -15.88 9.62 6.49
N ASP A 49 -16.66 9.50 7.56
CA ASP A 49 -16.96 10.59 8.48
C ASP A 49 -15.94 10.60 9.64
N PRO A 50 -15.02 11.58 9.70
CA PRO A 50 -14.01 11.66 10.75
C PRO A 50 -14.62 11.87 12.14
N ASP A 51 -15.83 12.42 12.24
CA ASP A 51 -16.54 12.58 13.51
C ASP A 51 -17.07 11.24 14.06
N ASN A 52 -17.14 10.21 13.21
CA ASN A 52 -17.73 8.91 13.52
C ASN A 52 -16.69 7.86 13.95
N ASN A 53 -15.40 8.16 13.84
CA ASN A 53 -14.33 7.29 14.34
C ASN A 53 -13.21 8.10 15.01
N PRO A 54 -13.36 8.46 16.30
CA PRO A 54 -12.35 9.22 17.06
C PRO A 54 -11.04 8.46 17.29
N ALA A 55 -10.99 7.17 16.97
CA ALA A 55 -9.77 6.36 17.03
C ALA A 55 -8.98 6.37 15.69
N TYR A 56 -9.55 6.93 14.64
CA TYR A 56 -8.87 7.05 13.36
C TYR A 56 -7.97 8.28 13.38
N SER A 57 -6.67 8.03 13.48
CA SER A 57 -5.66 9.00 13.10
C SER A 57 -5.04 8.51 11.81
N PHE A 58 -5.29 9.21 10.70
CA PHE A 58 -4.43 9.06 9.53
C PHE A 58 -3.04 9.52 9.97
N THR A 59 -2.08 8.60 10.08
CA THR A 59 -0.68 9.00 10.24
C THR A 59 -0.32 9.78 8.98
N PRO A 60 -0.05 11.09 9.06
CA PRO A 60 0.30 11.87 7.88
C PRO A 60 1.47 11.21 7.17
N GLU A 61 1.51 11.30 5.84
CA GLU A 61 2.72 10.92 5.12
C GLU A 61 3.90 11.69 5.71
N ARG A 62 4.94 10.95 6.07
CA ARG A 62 6.14 11.54 6.66
C ARG A 62 6.84 12.37 5.59
N SER A 63 7.31 13.55 5.98
CA SER A 63 8.13 14.39 5.11
C SER A 63 9.42 13.67 4.71
N LEU A 64 9.97 14.02 3.53
CA LEU A 64 11.26 13.48 3.10
C LEU A 64 12.37 13.82 4.10
N GLU A 65 12.25 14.95 4.79
CA GLU A 65 13.13 15.39 5.87
C GLU A 65 13.05 14.47 7.10
N GLU A 66 11.84 14.07 7.52
CA GLU A 66 11.65 13.13 8.63
C GLU A 66 12.22 11.74 8.30
N ILE A 67 11.97 11.26 7.08
CA ILE A 67 12.51 9.98 6.60
C ILE A 67 14.05 10.03 6.57
N ALA A 68 14.62 11.15 6.10
CA ALA A 68 16.07 11.34 6.05
C ALA A 68 16.70 11.51 7.44
N ALA A 69 15.99 12.10 8.40
CA ALA A 69 16.44 12.22 9.78
C ALA A 69 16.48 10.85 10.48
N GLU A 70 15.44 10.04 10.34
CA GLU A 70 15.40 8.67 10.89
C GLU A 70 16.45 7.77 10.26
N ALA A 71 16.66 7.88 8.93
CA ALA A 71 17.72 7.13 8.24
C ALA A 71 19.14 7.51 8.72
N LYS A 72 19.34 8.70 9.28
CA LYS A 72 20.62 9.11 9.91
C LYS A 72 20.78 8.53 11.32
N GLU A 73 19.70 8.34 12.05
CA GLU A 73 19.71 7.78 13.41
C GLU A 73 19.67 6.25 13.44
N ALA A 74 19.17 5.62 12.36
CA ALA A 74 19.10 4.17 12.26
C ALA A 74 20.49 3.54 12.35
N PRO A 75 20.70 2.54 13.24
CA PRO A 75 21.96 1.82 13.30
C PRO A 75 22.22 1.16 11.94
N LYS A 76 23.34 1.51 11.32
CA LYS A 76 23.79 0.90 10.07
C LYS A 76 24.19 -0.55 10.35
N MET A 77 23.20 -1.43 10.34
CA MET A 77 23.46 -2.86 10.31
C MET A 77 24.08 -3.21 8.95
N PRO A 78 25.07 -4.10 8.91
CA PRO A 78 25.55 -4.62 7.65
C PRO A 78 24.36 -5.24 6.89
N PRO A 79 24.32 -5.11 5.55
CA PRO A 79 23.30 -5.77 4.76
C PRO A 79 23.32 -7.27 5.08
N MET A 80 22.15 -7.80 5.41
CA MET A 80 21.97 -9.24 5.64
C MET A 80 22.45 -10.01 4.40
N SER A 81 23.14 -11.13 4.61
CA SER A 81 23.59 -11.94 3.47
C SER A 81 22.40 -12.60 2.77
N ASP A 82 22.52 -12.88 1.48
CA ASP A 82 21.48 -13.56 0.70
C ASP A 82 21.08 -14.92 1.32
N ALA A 83 22.04 -15.62 1.92
CA ALA A 83 21.80 -16.89 2.60
C ALA A 83 20.94 -16.73 3.85
N GLU A 84 21.21 -15.71 4.66
CA GLU A 84 20.42 -15.39 5.86
C GLU A 84 19.02 -14.89 5.48
N PHE A 85 18.93 -14.03 4.46
CA PHE A 85 17.66 -13.54 3.95
C PHE A 85 16.78 -14.68 3.41
N LYS A 86 17.38 -15.61 2.66
CA LYS A 86 16.67 -16.79 2.15
C LYS A 86 16.23 -17.72 3.27
N ALA A 87 17.06 -17.94 4.28
CA ALA A 87 16.69 -18.73 5.46
C ALA A 87 15.53 -18.08 6.24
N LEU A 88 15.52 -16.75 6.36
CA LEU A 88 14.43 -15.99 6.99
C LEU A 88 13.11 -16.17 6.21
N LEU A 89 13.14 -15.99 4.89
CA LEU A 89 11.97 -16.20 4.04
C LEU A 89 11.44 -17.64 4.08
N GLU A 90 12.35 -18.62 4.06
CA GLU A 90 11.98 -20.03 4.15
C GLU A 90 11.34 -20.36 5.51
N SER A 91 11.88 -19.83 6.61
CA SER A 91 11.33 -20.08 7.95
C SER A 91 9.92 -19.49 8.10
N SER A 92 9.69 -18.26 7.61
CA SER A 92 8.36 -17.64 7.56
C SER A 92 7.39 -18.45 6.70
N SER A 93 7.84 -18.91 5.53
CA SER A 93 7.02 -19.70 4.61
C SER A 93 6.61 -21.08 5.15
N ARG A 94 7.41 -21.69 6.05
CA ARG A 94 7.09 -23.00 6.65
C ARG A 94 5.83 -22.93 7.50
N TYR A 95 5.67 -21.88 8.30
CA TYR A 95 4.47 -21.71 9.13
C TYR A 95 3.21 -21.59 8.27
N SER A 96 3.27 -20.79 7.20
CA SER A 96 2.16 -20.63 6.25
C SER A 96 1.79 -21.94 5.55
N ARG A 97 2.76 -22.78 5.20
CA ARG A 97 2.52 -24.11 4.61
C ARG A 97 1.85 -25.06 5.60
N LEU A 98 2.36 -25.15 6.83
CA LEU A 98 1.76 -25.99 7.88
C LEU A 98 0.31 -25.56 8.18
N ALA A 99 0.06 -24.27 8.29
CA ALA A 99 -1.30 -23.75 8.49
C ALA A 99 -2.23 -24.06 7.31
N ALA A 100 -1.73 -24.06 6.08
CA ALA A 100 -2.50 -24.46 4.90
C ALA A 100 -2.82 -25.96 4.89
N GLU A 101 -1.88 -26.82 5.30
CA GLU A 101 -2.10 -28.27 5.42
C GLU A 101 -3.11 -28.60 6.52
N HIS A 102 -3.00 -27.97 7.69
CA HIS A 102 -3.97 -28.13 8.77
C HIS A 102 -5.39 -27.74 8.33
N ARG A 103 -5.55 -26.65 7.57
CA ARG A 103 -6.85 -26.26 7.01
C ARG A 103 -7.40 -27.30 6.03
N LYS A 104 -6.56 -27.83 5.15
CA LYS A 104 -6.96 -28.89 4.21
C LYS A 104 -7.42 -30.16 4.93
N GLU A 105 -6.70 -30.56 5.99
CA GLU A 105 -7.05 -31.73 6.80
C GLU A 105 -8.33 -31.53 7.60
N ALA A 106 -8.52 -30.35 8.21
CA ALA A 106 -9.76 -30.01 8.90
C ALA A 106 -10.97 -30.06 7.96
N ASN A 107 -10.84 -29.50 6.75
CA ASN A 107 -11.89 -29.53 5.73
C ASN A 107 -12.20 -30.96 5.26
N ARG A 108 -11.20 -31.83 5.12
CA ARG A 108 -11.41 -33.26 4.81
C ARG A 108 -12.21 -33.96 5.92
N ARG A 109 -11.87 -33.74 7.18
CA ARG A 109 -12.61 -34.38 8.29
C ARG A 109 -14.06 -33.91 8.37
N ALA A 110 -14.31 -32.62 8.15
CA ALA A 110 -15.65 -32.04 8.18
C ALA A 110 -16.56 -32.48 7.00
N THR A 111 -15.98 -32.91 5.88
CA THR A 111 -16.75 -33.35 4.69
C THR A 111 -17.04 -34.85 4.67
N TRP A 112 -16.45 -35.64 5.57
CA TRP A 112 -16.66 -37.09 5.69
C TRP A 112 -17.56 -37.49 6.88
N THR A 113 -18.10 -36.49 7.60
CA THR A 113 -19.18 -36.63 8.61
C THR A 113 -20.47 -36.09 8.06
#